data_AF-A0A170SZA4-F1
#
_entry.id   AF-A0A170SZA4-F1
#
_cell.length_a   1.000
_cell.length_b   1.000
_cell.length_c   1.000
_cell.angle_alpha   90.00
_cell.angle_beta   90.00
_cell.angle_gamma   90.00
#
_symmetry.space_group_name_H-M   'P 1'
#
loop_
_entity.id
_entity.type
_entity.pdbx_description
1 polymer ?
#
loop_
_entity_poly.entity_id
_entity_poly.type
_entity_poly.pdbx_seq_one_letter_code
_entity_poly.pdbx_strand_id
1 'polypeptide(L)'
;MWEKILRPKFLAKKVKEDPNKFKSLGFHVIEVVGEGYELESLVEYFIYSTFGRYVYIVEHEGRKFLARGDRKIGEMEYLVKDEKGLMRLILKEIKKSTRAALFGITVGFAMAVGGLVSIWKPEFSFIGVMLGGVLGSAITKIFEYYLIGYCKT
;
A
#
# COMPACT_ATOMS: atom_id res chain seq x y z
N MET A 1 8.34 -9.86 -10.66
CA MET A 1 7.80 -11.22 -10.41
C MET A 1 6.40 -11.16 -9.81
N TRP A 2 6.23 -10.46 -8.68
CA TRP A 2 4.94 -10.30 -8.00
C TRP A 2 3.81 -9.70 -8.85
N GLU A 3 4.08 -8.75 -9.75
CA GLU A 3 3.06 -8.21 -10.66
C GLU A 3 2.38 -9.27 -11.54
N LYS A 4 3.13 -10.28 -12.02
CA LYS A 4 2.56 -11.35 -12.86
C LYS A 4 1.73 -12.34 -12.05
N ILE A 5 2.12 -12.57 -10.79
CA ILE A 5 1.46 -13.49 -9.86
C ILE A 5 0.15 -12.88 -9.35
N LEU A 6 0.22 -11.65 -8.87
CA LEU A 6 -0.90 -10.96 -8.22
C LEU A 6 -1.87 -10.30 -9.20
N ARG A 7 -1.42 -10.02 -10.44
CA ARG A 7 -2.20 -9.39 -11.51
C ARG A 7 -2.93 -8.11 -11.06
N PRO A 8 -2.20 -7.09 -10.58
CA PRO A 8 -2.79 -5.87 -10.06
C PRO A 8 -3.42 -5.02 -11.18
N LYS A 9 -4.62 -4.52 -10.90
CA LYS A 9 -5.34 -3.56 -11.74
C LYS A 9 -4.68 -2.19 -11.73
N PHE A 10 -4.17 -1.74 -10.59
CA PHE A 10 -3.45 -0.46 -10.47
C PHE A 10 -2.06 -0.65 -9.89
N LEU A 11 -1.16 0.25 -10.27
CA LEU A 11 0.15 0.40 -9.67
C LEU A 11 0.22 1.77 -9.05
N ALA A 12 0.62 1.85 -7.78
CA ALA A 12 0.65 3.11 -7.04
C ALA A 12 2.02 3.44 -6.44
N LYS A 13 2.29 4.73 -6.25
CA LYS A 13 3.55 5.24 -5.68
C LYS A 13 3.32 6.52 -4.89
N LYS A 14 4.02 6.69 -3.76
CA LYS A 14 4.12 7.98 -3.09
C LYS A 14 5.33 8.77 -3.61
N VAL A 15 5.14 10.05 -3.92
CA VAL A 15 6.22 10.92 -4.41
C VAL A 15 6.17 12.30 -3.76
N LYS A 16 7.34 12.94 -3.66
CA LYS A 16 7.47 14.35 -3.32
C LYS A 16 7.96 15.08 -4.56
N GLU A 17 7.04 15.58 -5.37
CA GLU A 17 7.32 16.25 -6.64
C GLU A 17 6.27 17.35 -6.91
N ASP A 18 6.57 18.24 -7.86
CA ASP A 18 5.61 19.24 -8.33
C ASP A 18 4.45 18.56 -9.11
N PRO A 19 3.17 18.75 -8.71
CA PRO A 19 2.03 18.20 -9.44
C PRO A 19 1.94 18.66 -10.91
N ASN A 20 2.52 19.82 -11.27
CA ASN A 20 2.52 20.30 -12.65
C ASN A 20 3.34 19.41 -13.59
N LYS A 21 4.37 18.71 -13.08
CA LYS A 21 5.12 17.71 -13.84
C LYS A 21 4.23 16.53 -14.26
N PHE A 22 3.26 16.15 -13.42
CA PHE A 22 2.29 15.12 -13.79
C PHE A 22 1.29 15.65 -14.82
N LYS A 23 0.81 16.88 -14.65
CA LYS A 23 -0.08 17.52 -15.63
C LYS A 23 0.57 17.63 -17.01
N SER A 24 1.83 18.04 -17.09
CA SER A 24 2.55 18.15 -18.37
C SER A 24 2.78 16.81 -19.07
N LEU A 25 2.73 15.71 -18.30
CA LEU A 25 2.81 14.34 -18.81
C LEU A 25 1.43 13.75 -19.16
N GLY A 26 0.35 14.52 -19.04
CA GLY A 26 -1.01 14.13 -19.39
C GLY A 26 -1.76 13.37 -18.29
N PHE A 27 -1.32 13.47 -17.03
CA PHE A 27 -2.05 12.86 -15.91
C PHE A 27 -3.23 13.72 -15.50
N HIS A 28 -4.31 13.05 -15.06
CA HIS A 28 -5.38 13.71 -14.31
C HIS A 28 -4.87 13.97 -12.90
N VAL A 29 -4.82 15.23 -12.49
CA VAL A 29 -4.31 15.65 -11.19
C VAL A 29 -5.37 16.42 -10.42
N ILE A 30 -5.66 16.01 -9.19
CA ILE A 30 -6.55 16.73 -8.28
C ILE A 30 -5.85 16.99 -6.94
N GLU A 31 -6.18 18.11 -6.31
CA GLU A 31 -5.77 18.38 -4.92
C GLU A 31 -6.69 17.62 -3.97
N VAL A 32 -6.10 17.03 -2.93
CA VAL A 32 -6.83 16.37 -1.86
C VAL A 32 -7.19 17.43 -0.83
N VAL A 33 -8.47 17.77 -0.76
CA VAL A 33 -9.03 18.72 0.21
C VAL A 33 -10.14 18.06 1.03
N GLY A 34 -10.45 18.64 2.19
CA GLY A 34 -11.50 18.17 3.08
C GLY A 34 -11.05 17.06 4.04
N GLU A 35 -11.96 16.70 4.95
CA GLU A 35 -11.75 15.65 5.97
C GLU A 35 -12.96 14.71 6.02
N GLY A 36 -12.80 13.55 6.68
CA GLY A 36 -13.90 12.60 6.89
C GLY A 36 -14.56 12.14 5.59
N TYR A 37 -15.88 12.37 5.48
CA TYR A 37 -16.71 11.94 4.35
C TYR A 37 -16.41 12.68 3.05
N GLU A 38 -16.04 13.96 3.12
CA GLU A 38 -15.69 14.76 1.94
C GLU A 38 -14.45 14.20 1.25
N LEU A 39 -13.44 13.83 2.05
CA LEU A 39 -12.23 13.20 1.57
C LEU A 39 -12.51 11.86 0.88
N GLU A 40 -13.36 11.02 1.50
CA GLU A 40 -13.70 9.70 0.95
C GLU A 40 -14.44 9.84 -0.39
N SER A 41 -15.40 10.77 -0.45
CA SER A 41 -16.15 11.08 -1.67
C SER A 41 -15.24 11.63 -2.78
N LEU A 42 -14.27 12.49 -2.44
CA LEU A 42 -13.31 13.04 -3.40
C LEU A 42 -12.41 11.95 -3.98
N VAL A 43 -11.92 11.04 -3.14
CA VAL A 43 -11.10 9.91 -3.59
C VAL A 43 -11.92 8.95 -4.45
N GLU A 44 -13.16 8.67 -4.06
CA GLU A 44 -14.07 7.83 -4.84
C GLU A 44 -14.33 8.44 -6.23
N TYR A 45 -14.69 9.73 -6.26
CA TYR A 45 -14.89 10.46 -7.49
C TYR A 45 -13.64 10.40 -8.38
N PHE A 46 -12.45 10.64 -7.82
CA PHE A 46 -11.19 10.54 -8.55
C PHE A 46 -11.01 9.16 -9.21
N ILE A 47 -11.24 8.07 -8.47
CA ILE A 47 -11.05 6.71 -8.97
C ILE A 47 -12.03 6.38 -10.11
N TYR A 48 -13.27 6.82 -10.04
CA TYR A 48 -14.27 6.50 -11.05
C TYR A 48 -14.30 7.47 -12.25
N SER A 49 -13.83 8.71 -12.08
CA SER A 49 -13.86 9.74 -13.14
C SER A 49 -12.57 9.86 -13.95
N THR A 50 -11.49 9.19 -13.51
CA THR A 50 -10.18 9.26 -14.19
C THR A 50 -9.78 7.91 -14.77
N PHE A 51 -8.90 7.92 -15.77
CA PHE A 51 -8.42 6.72 -16.44
C PHE A 51 -6.93 6.49 -16.21
N GLY A 52 -6.53 5.23 -16.39
CA GLY A 52 -5.14 4.81 -16.40
C GLY A 52 -4.74 3.88 -15.28
N ARG A 53 -3.62 3.18 -15.48
CA ARG A 53 -3.13 2.14 -14.58
C ARG A 53 -2.25 2.66 -13.45
N TYR A 54 -1.57 3.79 -13.66
CA TYR A 54 -0.57 4.31 -12.73
C TYR A 54 -1.18 5.43 -11.89
N VAL A 55 -1.03 5.31 -10.57
CA VAL A 55 -1.57 6.26 -9.59
C VAL A 55 -0.45 6.79 -8.70
N TYR A 56 -0.44 8.08 -8.47
CA TYR A 56 0.58 8.75 -7.66
C TYR A 56 -0.08 9.54 -6.55
N ILE A 57 0.40 9.35 -5.33
CA ILE A 57 0.05 10.15 -4.16
C ILE A 57 1.20 11.15 -3.99
N VAL A 58 0.96 12.36 -4.47
CA VAL A 58 1.97 13.42 -4.57
C VAL A 58 1.87 14.33 -3.36
N GLU A 59 3.00 14.61 -2.72
CA GLU A 59 3.10 15.56 -1.62
C GLU A 59 3.98 16.74 -2.06
N HIS A 60 3.42 17.95 -2.06
CA HIS A 60 4.10 19.16 -2.52
C HIS A 60 3.75 20.31 -1.58
N GLU A 61 4.76 20.95 -1.00
CA GLU A 61 4.57 22.11 -0.10
C GLU A 61 3.54 21.90 1.02
N GLY A 62 3.51 20.69 1.60
CA GLY A 62 2.57 20.33 2.67
C GLY A 62 1.15 19.98 2.20
N ARG A 63 0.86 20.10 0.90
CA ARG A 63 -0.40 19.69 0.27
C ARG A 63 -0.27 18.31 -0.34
N LYS A 64 -1.41 17.60 -0.46
CA LYS A 64 -1.48 16.28 -1.08
C LYS A 64 -2.29 16.37 -2.37
N PHE A 65 -1.81 15.69 -3.40
CA PHE A 65 -2.46 15.59 -4.70
C PHE A 65 -2.55 14.12 -5.10
N LEU A 66 -3.55 13.79 -5.90
CA LEU A 66 -3.67 12.50 -6.57
C LEU A 66 -3.46 12.72 -8.06
N ALA A 67 -2.58 11.91 -8.65
CA ALA A 67 -2.34 11.92 -10.09
C ALA A 67 -2.56 10.52 -10.68
N ARG A 68 -3.31 10.41 -11.79
CA ARG A 68 -3.54 9.14 -12.48
C ARG A 68 -3.38 9.26 -13.99
N GLY A 69 -2.77 8.25 -14.59
CA GLY A 69 -2.56 8.18 -16.03
C GLY A 69 -1.96 6.85 -16.50
N ASP A 70 -1.60 6.81 -17.78
CA ASP A 70 -1.11 5.59 -18.46
C ASP A 70 0.42 5.50 -18.55
N ARG A 71 1.14 6.54 -18.14
CA ARG A 71 2.60 6.53 -18.14
C ARG A 71 3.15 6.04 -16.81
N LYS A 72 4.20 5.22 -16.87
CA LYS A 72 4.97 4.81 -15.70
C LYS A 72 6.10 5.80 -15.44
N ILE A 73 6.12 6.39 -14.26
CA ILE A 73 7.18 7.26 -13.75
C ILE A 73 7.89 6.54 -12.59
N GLY A 74 9.09 6.05 -12.87
CA GLY A 74 9.94 5.32 -11.90
C GLY A 74 9.38 3.96 -11.47
N GLU A 75 9.96 3.42 -10.40
CA GLU A 75 9.50 2.19 -9.77
C GLU A 75 8.27 2.42 -8.91
N MET A 76 7.31 1.48 -9.00
CA MET A 76 6.04 1.54 -8.28
C MET A 76 6.18 0.82 -6.95
N GLU A 77 5.59 1.38 -5.90
CA GLU A 77 5.73 0.88 -4.53
C GLU A 77 4.60 -0.06 -4.12
N TYR A 78 3.44 0.07 -4.77
CA TYR A 78 2.23 -0.64 -4.39
C TYR A 78 1.60 -1.34 -5.59
N LEU A 79 1.27 -2.61 -5.39
CA LEU A 79 0.46 -3.41 -6.29
C LEU A 79 -0.97 -3.40 -5.78
N VAL A 80 -1.93 -2.96 -6.57
CA VAL A 80 -3.32 -2.78 -6.12
C VAL A 80 -4.27 -3.61 -6.98
N LYS A 81 -5.11 -4.41 -6.33
CA LYS A 81 -5.98 -5.40 -6.96
C LYS A 81 -7.17 -4.78 -7.67
N ASP A 82 -7.85 -3.82 -7.02
CA ASP A 82 -9.12 -3.25 -7.47
C ASP A 82 -9.31 -1.80 -6.97
N GLU A 83 -10.40 -1.16 -7.37
CA GLU A 83 -10.76 0.21 -7.00
C GLU A 83 -10.91 0.39 -5.49
N LYS A 84 -11.50 -0.60 -4.81
CA LYS A 84 -11.67 -0.57 -3.34
C LYS A 84 -10.31 -0.65 -2.64
N GLY A 85 -9.38 -1.44 -3.16
CA GLY A 85 -7.99 -1.51 -2.70
C GLY A 85 -7.26 -0.19 -2.90
N LEU A 86 -7.49 0.48 -4.03
CA LEU A 86 -6.90 1.78 -4.34
C LEU A 86 -7.42 2.85 -3.38
N MET A 87 -8.74 2.90 -3.16
CA MET A 87 -9.38 3.81 -2.21
C MET A 87 -8.81 3.62 -0.80
N ARG A 88 -8.73 2.38 -0.33
CA ARG A 88 -8.14 2.07 0.99
C ARG A 88 -6.67 2.46 1.10
N LEU A 89 -5.88 2.23 0.05
CA LEU A 89 -4.46 2.63 0.01
C LEU A 89 -4.32 4.16 0.09
N ILE A 90 -5.08 4.89 -0.73
CA ILE A 90 -5.06 6.36 -0.76
C ILE A 90 -5.45 6.92 0.60
N LEU A 91 -6.56 6.44 1.17
CA LEU A 91 -7.03 6.87 2.49
C LEU A 91 -6.03 6.52 3.60
N LYS A 92 -5.36 5.36 3.55
CA LYS A 92 -4.29 4.98 4.49
C LYS A 92 -3.08 5.91 4.41
N GLU A 93 -2.67 6.32 3.22
CA GLU A 93 -1.53 7.22 3.05
C GLU A 93 -1.88 8.68 3.35
N ILE A 94 -3.17 9.02 3.28
CA ILE A 94 -3.69 10.33 3.67
C ILE A 94 -3.85 10.41 5.19
N LYS A 95 -4.53 9.42 5.80
CA LYS A 95 -4.80 9.28 7.25
C LYS A 95 -3.67 8.49 7.93
N LYS A 96 -2.79 9.17 8.69
CA LYS A 96 -1.56 8.61 9.30
C LYS A 96 -1.73 7.36 10.23
N SER A 97 -2.94 6.87 10.52
CA SER A 97 -3.22 6.02 11.69
C SER A 97 -3.15 4.48 11.49
N THR A 98 -2.92 3.93 10.29
CA THR A 98 -3.16 2.48 10.04
C THR A 98 -1.92 1.55 10.15
N ARG A 99 -0.72 2.06 10.48
CA ARG A 99 0.50 1.21 10.47
C ARG A 99 0.63 0.25 11.66
N ALA A 100 -0.01 0.53 12.80
CA ALA A 100 0.20 -0.23 14.03
C ALA A 100 -0.40 -1.66 14.01
N ALA A 101 -1.55 -1.85 13.36
CA ALA A 101 -2.25 -3.14 13.36
C ALA A 101 -1.47 -4.25 12.62
N LEU A 102 -0.81 -3.90 11.52
CA LEU A 102 -0.06 -4.86 10.69
C LEU A 102 1.25 -5.32 11.36
N PHE A 103 1.86 -4.44 12.15
CA PHE A 103 3.04 -4.78 12.94
C PHE A 103 2.70 -5.82 14.01
N GLY A 104 1.54 -5.68 14.68
CA GLY A 104 1.06 -6.64 15.68
C GLY A 104 0.90 -8.06 15.14
N ILE A 105 0.35 -8.21 13.92
CA ILE A 105 0.17 -9.53 13.28
C ILE A 105 1.53 -10.21 13.03
N THR A 106 2.49 -9.45 12.50
CA THR A 106 3.82 -9.98 12.14
C THR A 106 4.61 -10.39 13.37
N VAL A 107 4.58 -9.58 14.43
CA VAL A 107 5.25 -9.88 15.70
C VAL A 107 4.59 -11.06 16.41
N GLY A 108 3.26 -11.12 16.44
CA GLY A 108 2.52 -12.23 17.04
C GLY A 108 2.83 -13.57 16.36
N PHE A 109 2.88 -13.60 15.03
CA PHE A 109 3.24 -14.80 14.29
C PHE A 109 4.69 -15.24 14.55
N ALA A 110 5.63 -14.29 14.59
CA ALA A 110 7.02 -14.57 14.90
C ALA A 110 7.21 -15.19 16.29
N MET A 111 6.52 -14.65 17.30
CA MET A 111 6.55 -15.18 18.67
C MET A 111 5.88 -16.57 18.77
N ALA A 112 4.77 -16.80 18.06
CA ALA A 112 4.09 -18.09 18.04
C ALA A 112 4.98 -19.20 17.45
N VAL A 113 5.65 -18.92 16.33
CA VAL A 113 6.60 -19.86 15.71
C VAL A 113 7.81 -20.09 16.61
N GLY A 114 8.37 -19.03 17.21
CA GLY A 114 9.45 -19.15 18.17
C GLY A 114 9.09 -19.98 19.41
N GLY A 115 7.88 -19.80 19.95
CA GLY A 115 7.36 -20.58 21.06
C GLY A 115 7.11 -22.04 20.71
N LEU A 116 6.59 -22.34 19.52
CA LEU A 116 6.44 -23.72 19.05
C LEU A 116 7.80 -24.43 18.90
N VAL A 117 8.81 -23.73 18.39
CA VAL A 117 10.16 -24.27 18.27
C VAL A 117 10.80 -24.49 19.65
N SER A 118 10.53 -23.62 20.63
CA SER A 118 11.11 -23.75 21.97
C SER A 118 10.63 -25.00 22.72
N ILE A 119 9.40 -25.48 22.44
CA ILE A 119 8.84 -26.71 23.02
C ILE A 119 9.64 -27.95 22.59
N TRP A 120 10.18 -27.97 21.37
CA TRP A 120 10.93 -29.11 20.83
C TRP A 120 12.45 -28.96 20.96
N LYS A 121 12.96 -27.75 20.71
CA LYS A 121 14.40 -27.42 20.75
C LYS A 121 14.58 -25.97 21.25
N PRO A 122 14.73 -25.75 22.57
CA PRO A 122 14.80 -24.42 23.16
C PRO A 122 15.97 -23.58 22.63
N GLU A 123 17.07 -24.24 22.27
CA GLU A 123 18.31 -23.65 21.73
C GLU A 123 18.11 -22.98 20.36
N PHE A 124 17.11 -23.43 19.59
CA PHE A 124 16.78 -22.91 18.27
C PHE A 124 15.57 -21.96 18.26
N SER A 125 15.05 -21.62 19.44
CA SER A 125 13.90 -20.70 19.58
C SER A 125 14.13 -19.36 18.87
N PHE A 126 15.33 -18.79 18.97
CA PHE A 126 15.70 -17.57 18.27
C PHE A 126 15.66 -17.70 16.73
N ILE A 127 16.13 -18.84 16.19
CA ILE A 127 16.03 -19.14 14.76
C ILE A 127 14.56 -19.28 14.35
N GLY A 128 13.74 -19.92 15.20
CA GLY A 128 12.29 -20.01 15.02
C GLY A 128 11.61 -18.64 14.95
N VAL A 129 11.97 -17.70 15.83
CA VAL A 129 11.47 -16.32 15.80
C VAL A 129 11.87 -15.60 14.50
N MET A 130 13.12 -15.74 14.07
CA MET A 130 13.63 -15.12 12.84
C MET A 130 12.90 -15.67 11.59
N LEU A 131 12.75 -16.99 11.49
CA LEU A 131 12.00 -17.64 10.41
C LEU A 131 10.52 -17.25 10.44
N GLY A 132 9.92 -17.21 11.64
CA GLY A 132 8.55 -16.75 11.85
C GLY A 132 8.36 -15.29 11.43
N GLY A 133 9.34 -14.41 11.67
CA GLY A 133 9.30 -13.02 11.21
C GLY A 133 9.33 -12.90 9.69
N VAL A 134 10.19 -13.68 9.01
CA VAL A 134 10.30 -13.68 7.54
C VAL A 134 9.01 -14.23 6.91
N LEU A 135 8.54 -15.38 7.38
CA LEU A 135 7.31 -16.00 6.88
C LEU A 135 6.08 -15.15 7.22
N GLY A 136 6.03 -14.60 8.42
CA GLY A 136 4.99 -13.68 8.87
C GLY A 136 4.89 -12.46 7.96
N SER A 137 6.02 -11.85 7.59
CA SER A 137 6.05 -10.72 6.64
C SER A 137 5.46 -11.10 5.27
N ALA A 138 5.82 -12.27 4.73
CA ALA A 138 5.27 -12.75 3.46
C ALA A 138 3.76 -13.01 3.55
N ILE A 139 3.30 -13.62 4.63
CA ILE A 139 1.87 -13.86 4.90
C ILE A 139 1.14 -12.53 5.03
N THR A 140 1.67 -11.56 5.77
CA THR A 140 1.08 -10.23 5.94
C THR A 140 0.89 -9.55 4.59
N LYS A 141 1.89 -9.58 3.70
CA LYS A 141 1.76 -9.03 2.33
C LYS A 141 0.64 -9.71 1.52
N ILE A 142 0.52 -11.04 1.62
CA ILE A 142 -0.57 -11.79 0.97
C ILE A 142 -1.93 -11.39 1.55
N PHE A 143 -2.03 -11.30 2.87
CA PHE A 143 -3.25 -10.87 3.56
C PHE A 143 -3.64 -9.44 3.19
N GLU A 144 -2.68 -8.51 3.16
CA GLU A 144 -2.91 -7.14 2.69
C GLU A 144 -3.47 -7.16 1.26
N TYR A 145 -2.91 -7.99 0.38
CA TYR A 145 -3.37 -8.04 -1.01
C TYR A 145 -4.76 -8.66 -1.15
N TYR A 146 -5.02 -9.76 -0.46
CA TYR A 146 -6.29 -10.49 -0.58
C TYR A 146 -7.44 -9.80 0.16
N LEU A 147 -7.20 -9.31 1.38
CA LEU A 147 -8.23 -8.66 2.19
C LEU A 147 -8.32 -7.17 1.92
N ILE A 148 -7.18 -6.48 1.83
CA ILE A 148 -7.10 -5.02 1.73
C ILE A 148 -6.94 -4.56 0.27
N GLY A 149 -6.61 -5.45 -0.65
CA GLY A 149 -6.52 -5.15 -2.07
C GLY A 149 -5.23 -4.42 -2.47
N TYR A 150 -4.22 -4.33 -1.59
CA TYR A 150 -2.91 -3.78 -1.96
C TYR A 150 -1.76 -4.57 -1.33
N CYS A 151 -0.59 -4.53 -1.95
CA CYS A 151 0.66 -5.08 -1.41
C CYS A 151 1.78 -4.08 -1.65
N LYS A 152 2.61 -3.85 -0.63
CA LYS A 152 3.84 -3.08 -0.79
C LYS A 152 4.95 -3.99 -1.34
N THR A 153 5.58 -3.59 -2.45
CA THR A 153 6.73 -4.32 -3.03
C THR A 153 7.91 -4.34 -2.06
#